data_AF-A0A2S9FTK9-F1
#
_entry.id   AF-A0A2S9FTK9-F1
#
_cell.length_a   1.000
_cell.length_b   1.000
_cell.length_c   1.000
_cell.angle_alpha   90.00
_cell.angle_beta   90.00
_cell.angle_gamma   90.00
#
_symmetry.space_group_name_H-M   'P 1'
#
loop_
_entity.id
_entity.type
_entity.pdbx_description
1 polymer ?
#
loop_
_entity_poly.entity_id
_entity_poly.type
_entity_poly.pdbx_seq_one_letter_code
_entity_poly.pdbx_strand_id
1 'polypeptide(L)' 'TWHTNGRGTEQLSHTFPLIDVLPWGRQEQWQDSPEGWPKTPTYSGWLDSPDIARLYGNA' A
#
# COMPACT_ATOMS: atom_id res chain seq x y z
N THR A 1 16.14 -18.67 8.62
CA THR A 1 15.11 -17.77 9.19
C THR A 1 13.89 -17.81 8.29
N TRP A 2 12.69 -17.77 8.84
CA TRP A 2 11.44 -17.71 8.07
C TRP A 2 10.93 -16.26 8.01
N HIS A 3 10.31 -15.86 6.90
CA HIS A 3 9.65 -14.56 6.77
C HIS A 3 8.33 -14.71 6.01
N THR A 4 7.35 -13.86 6.33
CA THR A 4 6.05 -13.77 5.67
C THR A 4 5.92 -12.39 5.03
N ASN A 5 5.37 -12.32 3.83
CA ASN A 5 5.21 -11.07 3.07
C ASN A 5 3.89 -11.04 2.30
N GLY A 6 3.65 -9.95 1.55
CA GLY A 6 2.50 -9.77 0.67
C GLY A 6 1.19 -9.52 1.42
N ARG A 7 0.06 -9.82 0.77
CA ARG A 7 -1.28 -9.47 1.29
C ARG A 7 -1.64 -10.14 2.62
N GLY A 8 -1.02 -11.28 2.93
CA GLY A 8 -1.23 -11.98 4.20
C GLY A 8 -0.78 -11.16 5.42
N THR A 9 0.15 -10.21 5.24
CA THR A 9 0.63 -9.36 6.34
C THR A 9 -0.17 -8.06 6.50
N GLU A 10 -1.08 -7.74 5.57
CA GLU A 10 -1.82 -6.46 5.60
C GLU A 10 -2.70 -6.32 6.86
N GLN A 11 -3.22 -7.45 7.37
CA GLN A 11 -4.05 -7.53 8.58
C GLN A 11 -3.27 -7.25 9.87
N LEU A 12 -1.93 -7.23 9.83
CA LEU A 12 -1.09 -6.91 10.99
C LEU A 12 -1.04 -5.40 11.27
N SER A 13 -1.49 -4.58 10.31
CA SER A 13 -1.53 -3.13 10.41
C SER A 13 -2.97 -2.62 10.30
N HIS A 14 -3.21 -1.38 10.73
CA HIS A 14 -4.52 -0.73 10.56
C HIS A 14 -4.64 0.05 9.25
N THR A 15 -3.55 0.23 8.50
CA THR A 15 -3.51 1.09 7.32
C THR A 15 -4.40 0.57 6.21
N PHE A 16 -4.25 -0.70 5.84
CA PHE A 16 -5.01 -1.29 4.74
C PHE A 16 -6.52 -1.40 5.04
N PRO A 17 -6.96 -1.91 6.22
CA PRO A 17 -8.37 -1.90 6.59
C PRO A 17 -8.99 -0.50 6.66
N LEU A 18 -8.23 0.51 7.10
CA LEU A 18 -8.72 1.89 7.14
C LEU A 18 -8.92 2.45 5.73
N ILE A 19 -7.96 2.24 4.83
CA ILE A 19 -8.04 2.74 3.45
C ILE A 19 -9.19 2.06 2.68
N ASP A 20 -9.49 0.80 2.97
CA ASP A 20 -10.59 0.05 2.33
C ASP A 20 -11.97 0.69 2.53
N VAL A 21 -12.18 1.43 3.62
CA VAL A 21 -13.46 2.10 3.91
C VAL A 21 -13.51 3.56 3.48
N LEU A 22 -12.41 4.10 2.93
CA LEU A 22 -12.38 5.47 2.41
C LEU A 22 -13.07 5.54 1.04
N PRO A 23 -13.62 6.71 0.66
CA PRO A 23 -14.36 6.86 -0.59
C PRO A 23 -13.63 6.36 -1.82
N TRP A 24 -12.30 6.52 -1.93
CA TRP A 24 -11.53 6.07 -3.10
C TRP A 24 -10.86 4.71 -2.92
N GLY A 25 -11.04 4.06 -1.76
CA GLY A 25 -10.36 2.83 -1.45
C GLY A 25 -8.84 2.94 -1.59
N ARG A 26 -8.21 1.85 -2.03
CA ARG A 26 -6.75 1.75 -2.21
C ARG A 26 -6.28 2.24 -3.57
N GLN A 27 -7.18 2.43 -4.54
CA GLN A 27 -6.88 2.86 -5.91
C GLN A 27 -5.94 1.90 -6.66
N GLU A 28 -5.84 0.63 -6.23
CA GLU A 28 -4.97 -0.33 -6.90
C GLU A 28 -5.65 -0.92 -8.14
N GLN A 29 -4.87 -1.30 -9.16
CA GLN A 29 -5.41 -1.82 -10.43
C GLN A 29 -6.38 -3.00 -10.29
N TRP A 30 -6.21 -3.83 -9.26
CA TRP A 30 -7.10 -4.97 -8.99
C TRP A 30 -8.43 -4.56 -8.36
N GLN A 31 -8.53 -3.35 -7.81
CA GLN A 31 -9.73 -2.87 -7.17
C GLN A 31 -10.77 -2.52 -8.23
N ASP A 32 -11.97 -3.10 -8.09
CA ASP A 32 -13.10 -2.65 -8.89
C ASP A 32 -13.53 -1.27 -8.40
N SER A 33 -13.59 -0.30 -9.31
CA SER A 33 -13.87 1.10 -8.97
C SER A 33 -14.66 1.73 -10.11
N PRO A 34 -15.54 2.70 -9.81
CA PRO A 34 -16.31 3.40 -10.82
C PRO A 34 -15.43 4.02 -11.92
N GLU A 35 -16.03 4.22 -13.09
CA GLU A 35 -15.36 4.88 -14.21
C GLU A 35 -14.87 6.28 -13.81
N GLY A 36 -13.67 6.63 -14.28
CA GLY A 36 -13.03 7.92 -13.99
C GLY A 36 -12.32 8.00 -12.64
N TRP A 37 -12.37 6.97 -11.79
CA TRP A 37 -11.61 6.96 -10.54
C TRP A 37 -10.11 6.75 -10.79
N PRO A 38 -9.24 7.44 -10.02
CA PRO A 38 -7.80 7.24 -10.15
C PRO A 38 -7.44 5.79 -9.80
N LYS A 39 -6.56 5.18 -10.62
CA LYS A 39 -5.96 3.88 -10.34
C LYS A 39 -4.46 3.92 -10.59
N THR A 40 -3.70 3.26 -9.74
CA THR A 40 -2.25 3.11 -9.84
C THR A 40 -1.87 1.63 -9.78
N PRO A 41 -0.70 1.24 -10.32
CA PRO A 41 -0.18 -0.12 -10.13
C PRO A 41 -0.16 -0.50 -8.64
N THR A 42 -0.46 -1.76 -8.34
CA THR A 42 -0.47 -2.30 -6.98
C THR A 42 0.83 -1.95 -6.25
N TYR A 43 0.72 -1.48 -5.01
CA TYR A 43 1.79 -1.01 -4.14
C TYR A 43 2.63 0.20 -4.60
N SER A 44 2.39 0.78 -5.78
CA SER A 44 3.23 1.88 -6.31
C SER A 44 3.13 3.20 -5.53
N GLY A 45 2.11 3.37 -4.69
CA GLY A 45 1.96 4.54 -3.82
C GLY A 45 2.77 4.47 -2.51
N TRP A 46 3.52 3.39 -2.27
CA TRP A 46 4.28 3.16 -1.04
C TRP A 46 5.79 3.25 -1.30
N LEU A 47 6.51 3.74 -0.30
CA LEU A 47 7.96 3.80 -0.32
C LEU A 47 8.56 2.39 -0.14
N ASP A 48 9.63 2.11 -0.88
CA ASP A 48 10.43 0.91 -0.65
C ASP A 48 11.47 1.13 0.47
N SER A 49 12.19 0.07 0.84
CA SER A 49 13.22 0.16 1.89
C SER A 49 14.32 1.19 1.55
N PRO A 50 14.90 1.24 0.34
CA PRO A 50 15.80 2.31 -0.09
C PRO A 50 15.24 3.73 0.06
N ASP A 51 13.97 3.95 -0.28
CA ASP A 51 13.32 5.25 -0.18
C ASP A 51 13.17 5.71 1.27
N ILE A 52 12.74 4.80 2.15
CA ILE A 52 12.70 5.07 3.60
C ILE A 52 14.12 5.37 4.12
N ALA A 53 15.13 4.59 3.70
CA ALA A 53 16.52 4.84 4.10
C ALA A 53 17.01 6.21 3.63
N ARG A 54 16.61 6.69 2.45
CA ARG A 54 16.94 8.04 1.97
C ARG A 54 16.29 9.14 2.82
N LEU A 55 15.07 8.91 3.32
CA LEU A 55 14.37 9.88 4.17
C LEU A 55 14.98 10.02 5.57
N TYR A 56 15.52 8.94 6.14
CA TYR A 56 15.94 8.89 7.55
C TYR A 56 17.41 8.54 7.79
N GLY A 57 18.16 8.16 6.75
CA GLY A 57 19.49 7.55 6.85
C GLY A 57 20.68 8.51 6.99
N ASN A 58 20.45 9.81 7.18
CA ASN A 58 21.51 10.75 7.53
C ASN A 58 21.50 10.98 9.05
N ALA A 59 22.15 10.08 9.78
CA ALA A 59 22.57 10.25 11.17
C ALA A 59 24.05 9.88 11.30
#